data_AF-A0A6P1DYM2-F1
#
_entry.id   AF-A0A6P1DYM2-F1
#
_cell.length_a   1.000
_cell.length_b   1.000
_cell.length_c   1.000
_cell.angle_alpha   90.00
_cell.angle_beta   90.00
_cell.angle_gamma   90.00
#
_symmetry.space_group_name_H-M   'P 1'
#
loop_
_entity.id
_entity.type
_entity.pdbx_description
1 polymer ?
#
loop_
_entity_poly.entity_id
_entity_poly.type
_entity_poly.pdbx_seq_one_letter_code
_entity_poly.pdbx_strand_id
1 'polypeptide(L)'
;MPRPKPNDLSSRELLARIGLSDDAPTDLLDDEPLEDLRGDLGAALRERYRSLVQRHSFAPGDLVSWKPGLRNKRIPRYDQPAVVIEVLDEPVLDRMDEAGSTYFREPLDLVLGLIWDSNPGRGELVTFHYDSRRFQPWSEAE
;
A
#
# COMPACT_ATOMS: atom_id res chain seq x y z
N MET A 1 53.49 2.67 1.62
CA MET A 1 52.49 3.30 0.72
C MET A 1 51.14 3.30 1.44
N PRO A 2 50.46 4.45 1.59
CA PRO A 2 49.18 4.51 2.28
C PRO A 2 48.05 3.95 1.40
N ARG A 3 47.19 3.10 1.98
CA ARG A 3 45.99 2.56 1.31
C ARG A 3 44.96 3.69 1.10
N PRO A 4 44.29 3.78 -0.06
CA PRO A 4 43.25 4.79 -0.26
C PRO A 4 42.01 4.44 0.59
N LYS A 5 41.43 5.45 1.24
CA LYS A 5 40.18 5.32 2.00
C LYS A 5 39.01 5.09 1.03
N PRO A 6 38.01 4.26 1.38
CA PRO A 6 36.83 4.06 0.55
C PRO A 6 36.07 5.39 0.41
N ASN A 7 35.63 5.69 -0.82
CA ASN A 7 34.83 6.87 -1.14
C ASN A 7 33.57 6.89 -0.26
N ASP A 8 33.50 7.83 0.68
CA ASP A 8 32.27 8.23 1.34
C ASP A 8 31.41 8.94 0.30
N LEU A 9 30.51 8.20 -0.35
CA LEU A 9 29.52 8.78 -1.24
C LEU A 9 28.68 9.77 -0.43
N SER A 10 28.46 10.95 -1.00
CA SER A 10 27.54 11.92 -0.43
C SER A 10 26.15 11.30 -0.33
N SER A 11 25.38 11.63 0.71
CA SER A 11 24.00 11.15 0.89
C SER A 11 23.16 11.36 -0.38
N ARG A 12 23.42 12.43 -1.15
CA ARG A 12 22.78 12.68 -2.45
C ARG A 12 23.10 11.65 -3.53
N GLU A 13 24.34 11.16 -3.58
CA GLU A 13 24.77 10.18 -4.57
C GLU A 13 24.25 8.78 -4.23
N LEU A 14 24.10 8.47 -2.93
CA LEU A 14 23.42 7.26 -2.48
C LEU A 14 21.94 7.29 -2.84
N LEU A 15 21.26 8.42 -2.58
CA LEU A 15 19.86 8.66 -2.91
C LEU A 15 19.60 8.50 -4.42
N ALA A 16 20.46 9.06 -5.27
CA ALA A 16 20.36 8.90 -6.73
C ALA A 16 20.52 7.44 -7.18
N ARG A 17 21.40 6.66 -6.55
CA ARG A 17 21.64 5.25 -6.91
C ARG A 17 20.50 4.30 -6.54
N ILE A 18 19.70 4.65 -5.53
CA ILE A 18 18.52 3.88 -5.12
C ILE A 18 17.23 4.39 -5.76
N GLY A 19 17.33 5.31 -6.73
CA GLY A 19 16.17 5.85 -7.47
C GLY A 19 15.32 6.83 -6.67
N LEU A 20 15.84 7.39 -5.58
CA LEU A 20 15.20 8.40 -4.74
C LEU A 20 15.91 9.75 -4.92
N SER A 21 15.93 10.28 -6.13
CA SER A 21 16.42 11.64 -6.40
C SER A 21 15.30 12.67 -6.28
N ASP A 22 15.61 13.88 -5.81
CA ASP A 22 14.69 15.03 -5.78
C ASP A 22 14.05 15.34 -7.16
N ASP A 23 14.68 14.89 -8.25
CA ASP A 23 14.23 15.08 -9.64
C ASP A 23 13.22 14.03 -10.13
N ALA A 24 12.89 13.04 -9.31
CA ALA A 24 11.81 12.09 -9.58
C ALA A 24 10.79 12.22 -8.45
N PRO A 25 9.64 12.90 -8.64
CA PRO A 25 8.58 12.85 -7.65
C PRO A 25 8.28 11.37 -7.44
N THR A 26 8.56 10.89 -6.23
CA THR A 26 8.13 9.55 -5.84
C THR A 26 6.62 9.59 -5.97
N ASP A 27 6.10 8.85 -6.95
CA ASP A 27 4.68 8.79 -7.29
C ASP A 27 3.95 8.26 -6.06
N LEU A 28 3.51 9.20 -5.22
CA LEU A 28 3.21 8.99 -3.80
C LEU A 28 1.78 8.47 -3.64
N LEU A 29 1.39 7.56 -4.53
CA LEU A 29 0.05 7.11 -4.90
C LEU A 29 -0.45 7.94 -6.10
N ASP A 30 -0.53 7.31 -7.29
CA ASP A 30 -1.06 7.88 -8.54
C ASP A 30 -2.08 9.00 -8.24
N ASP A 31 -1.74 10.24 -8.60
CA ASP A 31 -2.52 11.46 -8.32
C ASP A 31 -3.88 11.41 -9.05
N GLU A 32 -4.80 10.56 -8.60
CA GLU A 32 -6.20 10.73 -8.91
C GLU A 32 -6.62 12.07 -8.31
N PRO A 33 -7.10 13.02 -9.15
CA PRO A 33 -7.51 14.31 -8.65
C PRO A 33 -8.54 14.10 -7.55
N LEU A 34 -8.31 14.75 -6.41
CA LEU A 34 -9.22 14.80 -5.27
C LEU A 34 -10.47 15.63 -5.66
N GLU A 35 -11.19 15.23 -6.69
CA GLU A 35 -12.39 15.91 -7.20
C GLU A 35 -13.45 16.03 -6.09
N ASP A 36 -13.49 15.04 -5.20
CA ASP A 36 -14.37 14.94 -4.04
C ASP A 36 -14.02 15.94 -2.90
N LEU A 37 -12.84 16.56 -2.92
CA LEU A 37 -12.41 17.54 -1.91
C LEU A 37 -12.77 18.99 -2.25
N ARG A 38 -13.40 19.24 -3.41
CA ARG A 38 -13.92 20.58 -3.75
C ARG A 38 -15.21 20.95 -2.98
N GLY A 39 -15.68 20.07 -2.09
CA GLY A 39 -16.87 20.22 -1.24
C GLY A 39 -16.57 20.27 0.26
N ASP A 40 -17.49 19.76 1.09
CA ASP A 40 -17.33 19.69 2.55
C ASP A 40 -16.36 18.55 2.94
N LEU A 41 -15.10 18.92 3.20
CA LEU A 41 -14.05 18.00 3.69
C LEU A 41 -14.53 17.18 4.91
N GLY A 42 -15.31 17.78 5.81
CA GLY A 42 -15.83 17.09 6.99
C GLY A 42 -16.82 15.98 6.64
N ALA A 43 -17.63 16.16 5.59
CA ALA A 43 -18.52 15.13 5.09
C ALA A 43 -17.72 13.97 4.45
N ALA A 44 -16.74 14.29 3.60
CA ALA A 44 -15.88 13.30 2.96
C ALA A 44 -15.10 12.46 4.00
N LEU A 45 -14.53 13.10 5.03
CA LEU A 45 -13.83 12.41 6.12
C LEU A 45 -14.74 11.46 6.90
N ARG A 46 -15.97 11.89 7.23
CA ARG A 46 -16.94 11.02 7.91
C ARG A 46 -17.32 9.82 7.04
N GLU A 47 -17.40 10.00 5.72
CA GLU A 47 -17.71 8.91 4.80
C GLU A 47 -16.58 7.89 4.70
N ARG A 48 -15.33 8.35 4.52
CA ARG A 48 -14.16 7.45 4.53
C ARG A 48 -14.00 6.75 5.87
N TYR A 49 -14.28 7.43 6.98
CA TYR A 49 -14.31 6.81 8.31
C TYR A 49 -15.35 5.70 8.41
N ARG A 50 -16.60 5.95 7.97
CA ARG A 50 -17.66 4.92 7.97
C ARG A 50 -17.27 3.70 7.15
N SER A 51 -16.72 3.94 5.95
CA SER A 51 -16.23 2.88 5.07
C SER A 51 -15.12 2.06 5.74
N LEU A 52 -14.17 2.71 6.43
CA LEU A 52 -13.06 2.04 7.11
C LEU A 52 -13.54 1.20 8.30
N VAL A 53 -14.47 1.68 9.13
CA VAL A 53 -14.93 0.93 10.31
C VAL A 53 -15.90 -0.20 9.95
N GLN A 54 -16.55 -0.15 8.78
CA GLN A 54 -17.38 -1.23 8.27
C GLN A 54 -16.52 -2.42 7.86
N ARG A 55 -16.41 -3.45 8.68
CA ARG A 55 -15.60 -4.64 8.34
C ARG A 55 -16.34 -5.62 7.44
N HIS A 56 -15.59 -6.32 6.61
CA HIS A 56 -16.02 -7.52 5.91
C HIS A 56 -15.33 -8.74 6.52
N SER A 57 -16.01 -9.89 6.51
CA SER A 57 -15.39 -11.17 6.85
C SER A 57 -14.85 -11.79 5.57
N PHE A 58 -13.60 -12.21 5.61
CA PHE A 58 -12.91 -12.85 4.49
C PHE A 58 -12.51 -14.27 4.85
N ALA A 59 -12.35 -15.10 3.85
CA ALA A 59 -11.76 -16.44 3.93
C ALA A 59 -10.70 -16.63 2.83
N PRO A 60 -9.72 -17.52 3.03
CA PRO A 60 -8.77 -17.88 1.98
C PRO A 60 -9.48 -18.26 0.67
N GLY A 61 -9.03 -17.69 -0.45
CA GLY A 61 -9.62 -17.86 -1.77
C GLY A 61 -10.59 -16.75 -2.19
N ASP A 62 -11.08 -15.91 -1.27
CA ASP A 62 -11.93 -14.77 -1.63
C ASP A 62 -11.14 -13.77 -2.51
N LEU A 63 -11.83 -13.18 -3.49
CA LEU A 63 -11.30 -12.05 -4.24
C LEU A 63 -11.73 -10.74 -3.58
N VAL A 64 -10.78 -9.83 -3.43
CA VAL A 64 -10.98 -8.54 -2.77
C VAL A 64 -10.39 -7.41 -3.59
N SER A 65 -10.93 -6.20 -3.36
CA SER A 65 -10.37 -4.94 -3.86
C SER A 65 -10.40 -3.88 -2.77
N TRP A 66 -9.69 -2.79 -3.01
CA TRP A 66 -9.73 -1.64 -2.12
C TRP A 66 -11.14 -1.05 -2.06
N LYS A 67 -11.55 -0.64 -0.87
CA LYS A 67 -12.66 0.30 -0.72
C LYS A 67 -12.27 1.65 -1.34
N PRO A 68 -13.20 2.33 -2.04
CA PRO A 68 -12.93 3.63 -2.62
C PRO A 68 -12.35 4.63 -1.62
N GLY A 69 -11.20 5.21 -1.97
CA GLY A 69 -10.52 6.21 -1.15
C GLY A 69 -9.78 5.67 0.09
N LEU A 70 -9.65 4.35 0.26
CA LEU A 70 -8.93 3.75 1.40
C LEU A 70 -7.61 3.04 1.03
N ARG A 71 -7.18 3.09 -0.25
CA ARG A 71 -5.87 2.57 -0.68
C ARG A 71 -4.74 3.32 0.02
N ASN A 72 -3.84 2.57 0.63
CA ASN A 72 -2.62 3.11 1.22
C ASN A 72 -1.35 2.39 0.77
N LYS A 73 -1.44 1.42 -0.15
CA LYS A 73 -0.26 0.79 -0.74
C LYS A 73 -0.35 0.85 -2.26
N ARG A 74 0.80 0.77 -2.92
CA ARG A 74 0.92 0.87 -4.39
C ARG A 74 0.21 -0.27 -5.12
N ILE A 75 0.13 -1.44 -4.49
CA ILE A 75 -0.49 -2.64 -5.04
C ILE A 75 -1.42 -3.27 -4.00
N PRO A 76 -2.54 -3.89 -4.41
CA PRO A 76 -3.12 -3.81 -5.77
C PRO A 76 -3.48 -2.38 -6.16
N ARG A 77 -3.69 -2.12 -7.47
CA ARG A 77 -4.41 -0.91 -7.93
C ARG A 77 -5.91 -1.01 -7.57
N TYR A 78 -6.66 0.09 -7.57
CA TYR A 78 -8.09 0.09 -7.16
C TYR A 78 -8.94 -0.97 -7.89
N ASP A 79 -8.72 -1.13 -9.19
CA ASP A 79 -9.48 -2.09 -10.03
C ASP A 79 -8.76 -3.42 -10.23
N GLN A 80 -7.66 -3.66 -9.52
CA GLN A 80 -6.93 -4.92 -9.59
C GLN A 80 -7.38 -5.84 -8.46
N PRO A 81 -7.97 -7.01 -8.75
CA PRO A 81 -8.33 -7.96 -7.72
C PRO A 81 -7.08 -8.55 -7.07
N ALA A 82 -7.19 -8.86 -5.78
CA ALA A 82 -6.25 -9.65 -5.02
C ALA A 82 -6.96 -10.87 -4.42
N VAL A 83 -6.24 -11.97 -4.24
CA VAL A 83 -6.78 -13.18 -3.59
C VAL A 83 -6.38 -13.20 -2.13
N VAL A 84 -7.31 -13.53 -1.24
CA VAL A 84 -7.01 -13.76 0.18
C VAL A 84 -6.21 -15.05 0.32
N ILE A 85 -5.00 -14.94 0.86
CA ILE A 85 -4.13 -16.09 1.16
C ILE A 85 -4.38 -16.55 2.59
N GLU A 86 -4.47 -15.61 3.52
CA GLU A 86 -4.62 -15.89 4.95
C GLU A 86 -5.28 -14.71 5.67
N VAL A 87 -6.06 -15.02 6.70
CA VAL A 87 -6.58 -14.05 7.68
C VAL A 87 -5.93 -14.39 9.02
N LEU A 88 -5.22 -13.44 9.61
CA LEU A 88 -4.46 -13.63 10.84
C LEU A 88 -5.34 -13.36 12.06
N ASP A 89 -5.34 -14.27 13.02
CA ASP A 89 -6.03 -14.08 14.30
C ASP A 89 -5.40 -12.95 15.13
N GLU A 90 -4.08 -12.80 15.05
CA GLU A 90 -3.32 -11.72 15.69
C GLU A 90 -2.63 -10.86 14.62
N PRO A 91 -2.96 -9.55 14.51
CA PRO A 91 -2.38 -8.69 13.49
C PRO A 91 -0.89 -8.46 13.72
N VAL A 92 -0.11 -8.50 12.64
CA VAL A 92 1.27 -8.04 12.66
C VAL A 92 1.27 -6.51 12.59
N LEU A 93 1.83 -5.85 13.60
CA LEU A 93 2.01 -4.40 13.54
C LEU A 93 3.16 -4.06 12.60
N ASP A 94 2.94 -3.07 11.74
CA ASP A 94 4.00 -2.54 10.88
C ASP A 94 5.18 -2.02 11.73
N ARG A 95 6.40 -2.25 11.23
CA ARG A 95 7.66 -1.95 11.92
C ARG A 95 8.18 -0.53 11.66
N MET A 96 7.42 0.31 10.99
CA MET A 96 7.72 1.74 10.88
C MET A 96 7.91 2.37 12.27
N ASP A 97 9.08 2.98 12.49
CA ASP A 97 9.44 3.60 13.77
C ASP A 97 9.05 5.09 13.85
N GLU A 98 8.55 5.67 12.75
CA GLU A 98 8.17 7.08 12.68
C GLU A 98 6.68 7.27 12.91
N ALA A 99 6.31 7.84 14.06
CA ALA A 99 4.91 8.08 14.43
C ALA A 99 4.13 9.02 13.47
N GLY A 100 4.84 9.79 12.65
CA GLY A 100 4.24 10.64 11.60
C GLY A 100 3.87 9.88 10.32
N SER A 101 4.31 8.62 10.17
CA SER A 101 4.01 7.79 9.01
C SER A 101 2.58 7.27 9.06
N THR A 102 1.91 7.28 7.90
CA THR A 102 0.55 6.70 7.73
C THR A 102 0.50 5.20 7.98
N TYR A 103 1.65 4.53 8.05
CA TYR A 103 1.80 3.10 8.30
C TYR A 103 2.21 2.76 9.73
N PHE A 104 2.47 3.76 10.58
CA PHE A 104 2.93 3.53 11.95
C PHE A 104 1.92 2.66 12.73
N ARG A 105 2.38 1.48 13.16
CA ARG A 105 1.57 0.49 13.89
C ARG A 105 0.26 0.13 13.19
N GLU A 106 0.25 0.13 11.86
CA GLU A 106 -0.90 -0.38 11.11
C GLU A 106 -1.13 -1.86 11.48
N PRO A 107 -2.38 -2.25 11.84
CA PRO A 107 -2.68 -3.63 12.17
C PRO A 107 -2.86 -4.44 10.88
N LEU A 108 -1.83 -5.20 10.51
CA LEU A 108 -1.86 -6.02 9.32
C LEU A 108 -2.37 -7.43 9.66
N ASP A 109 -3.65 -7.68 9.41
CA ASP A 109 -4.37 -8.93 9.69
C ASP A 109 -4.74 -9.72 8.43
N LEU A 110 -4.46 -9.20 7.23
CA LEU A 110 -4.84 -9.82 5.96
C LEU A 110 -3.64 -10.04 5.06
N VAL A 111 -3.39 -11.28 4.64
CA VAL A 111 -2.36 -11.61 3.64
C VAL A 111 -3.03 -11.77 2.29
N LEU A 112 -2.62 -10.94 1.32
CA LEU A 112 -3.15 -10.99 -0.04
C LEU A 112 -2.08 -11.42 -1.04
N GLY A 113 -2.53 -12.21 -2.02
CA GLY A 113 -1.77 -12.67 -3.16
C GLY A 113 -2.12 -11.86 -4.41
N LEU A 114 -1.10 -11.51 -5.18
CA LEU A 114 -1.19 -10.70 -6.40
C LEU A 114 -0.31 -11.29 -7.49
N ILE A 115 -0.72 -11.17 -8.75
CA ILE A 115 0.16 -11.45 -9.88
C ILE A 115 1.09 -10.27 -10.06
N TRP A 116 2.40 -10.52 -9.96
CA TRP A 116 3.41 -9.49 -10.15
C TRP A 116 3.45 -9.07 -11.61
N ASP A 117 3.27 -7.78 -11.88
CA ASP A 117 3.21 -7.23 -13.24
C ASP A 117 4.57 -6.70 -13.74
N SER A 118 5.56 -6.66 -12.85
CA SER A 118 6.84 -5.99 -13.04
C SER A 118 7.99 -7.01 -13.23
N ASN A 119 9.07 -6.59 -13.90
CA ASN A 119 10.28 -7.41 -14.03
C ASN A 119 11.31 -7.05 -12.94
N PRO A 120 12.11 -8.02 -12.45
CA PRO A 120 12.00 -9.46 -12.70
C PRO A 120 10.80 -10.09 -11.96
N GLY A 121 10.35 -11.27 -12.41
CA GLY A 121 9.29 -12.04 -11.74
C GLY A 121 7.86 -11.75 -12.23
N ARG A 122 7.70 -11.18 -13.43
CA ARG A 122 6.37 -10.96 -14.01
C ARG A 122 5.61 -12.28 -14.15
N GLY A 123 4.37 -12.32 -13.70
CA GLY A 123 3.50 -13.49 -13.73
C GLY A 123 3.55 -14.33 -12.45
N GLU A 124 4.48 -14.07 -11.54
CA GLU A 124 4.59 -14.80 -10.27
C GLU A 124 3.54 -14.34 -9.27
N LEU A 125 3.09 -15.27 -8.42
CA LEU A 125 2.25 -14.95 -7.26
C LEU A 125 3.14 -14.42 -6.13
N VAL A 126 2.89 -13.17 -5.74
CA VAL A 126 3.58 -12.51 -4.61
C VAL A 126 2.59 -12.16 -3.51
N THR A 127 3.05 -12.17 -2.27
CA THR A 127 2.20 -11.98 -1.08
C THR A 127 2.60 -10.76 -0.28
N PHE A 128 1.62 -9.99 0.18
CA PHE A 128 1.84 -8.83 1.05
C PHE A 128 0.82 -8.79 2.19
N HIS A 129 1.18 -8.10 3.26
CA HIS A 129 0.33 -7.92 4.45
C HIS A 129 -0.42 -6.58 4.37
N TYR A 130 -1.67 -6.60 4.79
CA TYR A 130 -2.62 -5.49 4.70
C TYR A 130 -3.53 -5.42 5.92
N ASP A 131 -4.14 -4.25 6.11
CA ASP A 131 -5.26 -4.04 7.04
C ASP A 131 -6.59 -4.39 6.35
N SER A 132 -7.26 -5.44 6.84
CA SER A 132 -8.52 -5.96 6.31
C SER A 132 -9.63 -4.91 6.21
N ARG A 133 -9.62 -3.89 7.08
CA ARG A 133 -10.63 -2.82 7.11
C ARG A 133 -10.70 -2.03 5.81
N ARG A 134 -9.61 -2.01 5.04
CA ARG A 134 -9.49 -1.23 3.80
C ARG A 134 -10.03 -1.96 2.57
N PHE A 135 -10.36 -3.24 2.70
CA PHE A 135 -10.79 -4.08 1.59
C PHE A 135 -12.29 -4.37 1.64
N GLN A 136 -12.85 -4.63 0.47
CA GLN A 136 -14.20 -5.12 0.24
C GLN A 136 -14.16 -6.33 -0.71
N PRO A 137 -15.21 -7.18 -0.72
CA PRO A 137 -15.34 -8.21 -1.74
C PRO A 137 -15.23 -7.60 -3.14
N TRP A 138 -14.44 -8.25 -4.00
CA TRP A 138 -14.33 -7.83 -5.39
C TRP A 138 -15.59 -8.28 -6.14
N SER A 139 -16.16 -7.36 -6.90
CA SER A 139 -17.24 -7.62 -7.84
C SER A 139 -16.70 -7.47 -9.26
N GLU A 140 -16.95 -8.45 -10.13
CA GLU A 140 -16.77 -8.25 -11.57
C GLU A 140 -17.63 -7.06 -12.00
N ALA A 141 -17.02 -6.09 -12.67
CA ALA A 141 -17.78 -5.09 -13.39
C ALA A 141 -18.52 -5.81 -14.53
N GLU A 142 -19.86 -5.74 -14.54
CA GLU A 142 -20.69 -6.18 -15.66
C GLU A 142 -20.42 -5.39 -16.94
#